data_AF-A0A847A8E3-F1
#
_entry.id   AF-A0A847A8E3-F1
#
_cell.length_a   1.000
_cell.length_b   1.000
_cell.length_c   1.000
_cell.angle_alpha   90.00
_cell.angle_beta   90.00
_cell.angle_gamma   90.00
#
_symmetry.space_group_name_H-M   'P 1'
#
loop_
_entity.id
_entity.type
_entity.pdbx_description
1 polymer ?
#
loop_
_entity_poly.entity_id
_entity_poly.type
_entity_poly.pdbx_seq_one_letter_code
_entity_poly.pdbx_strand_id
1 'polypeptide(L)'
;AVAAIACFAGNPKRHEVLTTAYEEHGIPFAAFLLIPEVRQLDVAKLAEAFAASLCLQGQDRKAATEELLSLIGWEGALRALYDDLEVDGILRWDNEALREVLDEGYAFIQTFDGCMVFDLAPIRAALEH
;
A
#
# COMPACT_ATOMS: atom_id res chain seq x y z
N ALA A 1 14.29 -3.82 -7.61
CA ALA A 1 14.83 -3.31 -6.33
C ALA A 1 15.93 -2.26 -6.54
N VAL A 2 17.07 -2.60 -7.17
CA VAL A 2 18.21 -1.68 -7.36
C VAL A 2 17.85 -0.37 -8.07
N ALA A 3 16.97 -0.41 -9.07
CA ALA A 3 16.53 0.81 -9.78
C ALA A 3 15.68 1.77 -8.93
N ALA A 4 14.85 1.25 -8.01
CA ALA A 4 14.01 2.07 -7.14
C ALA A 4 14.87 2.80 -6.10
N ILE A 5 15.87 2.11 -5.51
CA ILE A 5 16.82 2.71 -4.56
C ILE A 5 17.74 3.71 -5.28
N ALA A 6 18.14 3.43 -6.53
CA ALA A 6 18.98 4.32 -7.33
C ALA A 6 18.27 5.64 -7.72
N CYS A 7 16.94 5.64 -7.87
CA CYS A 7 16.17 6.88 -8.09
C CYS A 7 16.28 7.89 -6.94
N PHE A 8 16.74 7.48 -5.75
CA PHE A 8 16.92 8.35 -4.59
C PHE A 8 18.38 8.79 -4.34
N ALA A 9 19.29 8.49 -5.28
CA ALA A 9 20.74 8.71 -5.15
C ALA A 9 21.19 10.19 -5.03
N GLY A 10 20.28 11.16 -5.13
CA GLY A 10 20.58 12.58 -4.95
C GLY A 10 20.84 13.01 -3.49
N ASN A 11 20.58 12.14 -2.51
CA ASN A 11 20.80 12.44 -1.08
C ASN A 11 21.47 11.23 -0.36
N PRO A 12 22.76 11.33 0.01
CA PRO A 12 23.52 10.19 0.55
C PRO A 12 22.97 9.67 1.89
N LYS A 13 22.41 10.54 2.75
CA LYS A 13 21.76 10.10 4.00
C LYS A 13 20.49 9.29 3.73
N ARG A 14 19.74 9.67 2.69
CA ARG A 14 18.56 8.92 2.25
C ARG A 14 18.96 7.57 1.66
N HIS A 15 20.05 7.51 0.91
CA HIS A 15 20.54 6.25 0.34
C HIS A 15 20.92 5.23 1.42
N GLU A 16 21.66 5.65 2.45
CA GLU A 16 22.06 4.77 3.56
C GLU A 16 20.85 4.19 4.31
N VAL A 17 19.92 5.04 4.75
CA VAL A 17 18.71 4.59 5.45
C VAL A 17 17.85 3.66 4.60
N LEU A 18 17.68 3.98 3.31
CA LEU A 18 16.93 3.13 2.38
C LEU A 18 17.61 1.78 2.14
N THR A 19 18.94 1.74 2.19
CA THR A 19 19.71 0.51 2.03
C THR A 19 19.54 -0.38 3.26
N THR A 20 19.69 0.17 4.46
CA THR A 20 19.47 -0.56 5.72
C THR A 20 18.04 -1.08 5.82
N ALA A 21 17.04 -0.25 5.55
CA ALA A 21 15.64 -0.69 5.57
C ALA A 21 15.35 -1.78 4.53
N TYR A 22 16.01 -1.74 3.36
CA TYR A 22 15.92 -2.83 2.38
C TYR A 22 16.62 -4.11 2.86
N GLU A 23 17.77 -4.01 3.53
CA GLU A 23 18.46 -5.17 4.10
C GLU A 23 17.63 -5.83 5.20
N GLU A 24 16.90 -5.04 5.99
CA GLU A 24 16.04 -5.53 7.08
C GLU A 24 14.72 -6.13 6.58
N HIS A 25 14.08 -5.50 5.59
CA HIS A 25 12.70 -5.82 5.20
C HIS A 25 12.55 -6.39 3.78
N GLY A 26 13.60 -6.33 2.96
CA GLY A 26 13.68 -6.94 1.65
C GLY A 26 12.66 -6.41 0.63
N ILE A 27 12.03 -7.34 -0.08
CA ILE A 27 11.16 -7.08 -1.24
C ILE A 27 9.90 -6.27 -0.85
N PRO A 28 9.21 -6.54 0.27
CA PRO A 28 8.14 -5.68 0.76
C PRO A 28 8.49 -4.20 0.81
N PHE A 29 9.66 -3.85 1.36
CA PHE A 29 10.09 -2.46 1.45
C PHE A 29 10.39 -1.88 0.06
N ALA A 30 11.04 -2.65 -0.82
CA ALA A 30 11.25 -2.21 -2.20
C ALA A 30 9.94 -1.98 -2.96
N ALA A 31 8.91 -2.78 -2.71
CA ALA A 31 7.58 -2.61 -3.29
C ALA A 31 6.87 -1.37 -2.73
N PHE A 32 6.98 -1.14 -1.42
CA PHE A 32 6.45 0.05 -0.76
C PHE A 32 7.00 1.36 -1.36
N LEU A 33 8.30 1.42 -1.69
CA LEU A 33 8.92 2.58 -2.35
C LEU A 33 8.38 2.86 -3.77
N LEU A 34 7.65 1.93 -4.38
CA LEU A 34 7.01 2.13 -5.68
C LEU A 34 5.68 2.87 -5.59
N ILE A 35 5.10 2.99 -4.39
CA ILE A 35 3.89 3.77 -4.14
C ILE A 35 4.21 5.26 -4.41
N PRO A 36 3.47 5.96 -5.29
CA PRO A 36 3.76 7.34 -5.66
C PRO A 36 3.82 8.31 -4.46
N GLU A 37 2.92 8.16 -3.51
CA GLU A 37 2.78 8.96 -2.29
C GLU A 37 4.02 8.83 -1.39
N VAL A 38 4.58 7.63 -1.28
CA VAL A 38 5.76 7.33 -0.47
C VAL A 38 6.99 8.11 -0.95
N ARG A 39 7.07 8.45 -2.24
CA ARG A 39 8.20 9.24 -2.78
C ARG A 39 8.26 10.66 -2.24
N GLN A 40 7.14 11.17 -1.75
CA GLN A 40 7.01 12.52 -1.21
C GLN A 40 7.40 12.58 0.27
N LEU A 41 7.41 11.43 0.96
CA LEU A 41 7.82 11.35 2.36
C LEU A 41 9.31 11.67 2.53
N ASP A 42 9.62 12.26 3.68
CA ASP A 42 10.99 12.37 4.16
C ASP A 42 11.49 11.01 4.68
N VAL A 43 12.80 10.94 4.95
CA VAL A 43 13.45 9.69 5.36
C VAL A 43 12.98 9.20 6.73
N ALA A 44 12.65 10.11 7.65
CA ALA A 44 12.23 9.74 8.99
C ALA A 44 10.83 9.11 8.97
N LYS A 45 9.90 9.71 8.22
CA LYS A 45 8.52 9.25 8.09
C LYS A 45 8.37 8.01 7.23
N LEU A 46 9.33 7.73 6.35
CA LEU A 46 9.34 6.53 5.52
C LEU A 46 9.30 5.24 6.34
N ALA A 47 10.15 5.13 7.36
CA ALA A 47 10.22 3.95 8.21
C ALA A 47 8.96 3.80 9.08
N GLU A 48 8.48 4.91 9.64
CA GLU A 48 7.24 4.95 10.44
C GLU A 48 6.02 4.55 9.62
N ALA A 49 5.85 5.13 8.44
CA ALA A 49 4.76 4.82 7.53
C ALA A 49 4.81 3.36 7.06
N PHE A 50 6.00 2.83 6.77
CA PHE A 50 6.16 1.41 6.41
C PHE A 50 5.77 0.48 7.56
N ALA A 51 6.26 0.75 8.78
CA ALA A 51 5.95 -0.06 9.96
C ALA A 51 4.47 -0.02 10.34
N ALA A 52 3.79 1.10 10.09
CA ALA A 52 2.36 1.27 10.33
C ALA A 52 1.47 0.75 9.19
N SER A 53 2.03 0.56 7.99
CA SER A 53 1.28 0.05 6.84
C SER A 53 1.05 -1.45 6.97
N LEU A 54 -0.18 -1.89 6.69
CA LEU A 54 -0.43 -3.28 6.38
C LEU A 54 0.48 -3.72 5.21
N CYS A 55 1.03 -4.92 5.28
CA CYS A 55 1.78 -5.53 4.19
C CYS A 55 1.30 -6.97 3.98
N LEU A 56 0.56 -7.19 2.89
CA LEU A 56 0.12 -8.53 2.46
C LEU A 56 0.76 -8.91 1.13
N GLN A 57 0.89 -10.21 0.86
CA GLN A 57 1.44 -10.71 -0.40
C GLN A 57 0.58 -11.86 -0.94
N GLY A 58 -0.08 -11.61 -2.07
CA GLY A 58 -0.75 -12.64 -2.86
C GLY A 58 0.07 -13.07 -4.07
N GLN A 59 -0.25 -14.23 -4.65
CA GLN A 59 0.40 -14.71 -5.88
C GLN A 59 0.16 -13.78 -7.07
N ASP A 60 -1.04 -13.23 -7.15
CA ASP A 60 -1.45 -12.22 -8.12
C ASP A 60 -2.43 -11.25 -7.44
N ARG A 61 -2.90 -10.24 -8.19
CA ARG A 61 -3.84 -9.26 -7.65
C ARG A 61 -5.13 -9.89 -7.13
N LYS A 62 -5.64 -10.93 -7.79
CA LYS A 62 -6.89 -11.58 -7.39
C LYS A 62 -6.71 -12.29 -6.04
N ALA A 63 -5.65 -13.08 -5.91
CA ALA A 63 -5.31 -13.76 -4.66
C ALA A 63 -5.07 -12.75 -3.52
N ALA A 64 -4.39 -11.63 -3.82
CA ALA A 64 -4.14 -10.57 -2.86
C ALA A 64 -5.44 -9.87 -2.40
N THR A 65 -6.38 -9.65 -3.32
CA THR A 65 -7.72 -9.14 -2.99
C THR A 65 -8.51 -10.12 -2.12
N GLU A 66 -8.50 -11.41 -2.44
CA GLU A 66 -9.18 -12.44 -1.63
C GLU A 66 -8.61 -12.50 -0.20
N GLU A 67 -7.28 -12.43 -0.07
CA GLU A 67 -6.60 -12.41 1.24
C GLU A 67 -6.90 -11.13 2.03
N LEU A 68 -6.88 -9.98 1.37
CA LEU A 68 -7.26 -8.70 1.98
C LEU A 68 -8.70 -8.74 2.52
N LEU A 69 -9.65 -9.20 1.71
CA LEU A 69 -11.06 -9.31 2.11
C LEU A 69 -11.26 -10.29 3.25
N SER A 70 -10.46 -11.36 3.31
CA SER A 70 -10.45 -12.29 4.44
C SER A 70 -9.92 -11.64 5.72
N LEU A 71 -8.98 -10.69 5.61
CA LEU A 71 -8.35 -10.03 6.75
C LEU A 71 -9.22 -8.92 7.33
N ILE A 72 -9.73 -8.00 6.49
CA ILE A 72 -10.54 -6.86 6.93
C ILE A 72 -12.02 -7.25 7.15
N GLY A 73 -12.40 -8.44 6.69
CA GLY A 73 -13.77 -8.92 6.66
C GLY A 73 -14.60 -8.20 5.60
N TRP A 74 -15.60 -8.91 5.04
CA TRP A 74 -16.58 -8.29 4.13
C TRP A 74 -17.30 -7.10 4.76
N GLU A 75 -17.49 -7.11 6.08
CA GLU A 75 -18.09 -6.01 6.84
C GLU A 75 -17.18 -4.77 6.93
N GLY A 76 -15.85 -4.95 6.99
CA GLY A 76 -14.89 -3.84 6.96
C GLY A 76 -14.83 -3.16 5.60
N ALA A 77 -14.81 -3.95 4.52
CA ALA A 77 -14.90 -3.45 3.14
C ALA A 77 -16.23 -2.70 2.89
N LEU A 78 -17.34 -3.22 3.44
CA LEU A 78 -18.65 -2.59 3.41
C LEU A 78 -18.70 -1.24 4.10
N ARG A 79 -18.05 -1.12 5.27
CA ARG A 79 -18.09 0.09 6.08
C ARG A 79 -17.36 1.25 5.41
N ALA A 80 -16.20 1.00 4.83
CA ALA A 80 -15.48 1.99 4.01
C ALA A 80 -16.35 2.47 2.84
N LEU A 81 -17.08 1.55 2.21
CA LEU A 81 -18.03 1.84 1.11
C LEU A 81 -19.21 2.72 1.56
N TYR A 82 -19.77 2.45 2.74
CA TYR A 82 -20.90 3.21 3.27
C TYR A 82 -20.52 4.61 3.72
N ASP A 83 -19.31 4.79 4.25
CA ASP A 83 -18.82 6.09 4.70
C ASP A 83 -18.56 7.05 3.51
N ASP A 84 -18.21 6.53 2.32
CA ASP A 84 -17.94 7.34 1.13
C ASP A 84 -19.16 7.57 0.20
N LEU A 85 -20.14 6.67 0.17
CA LEU A 85 -21.21 6.74 -0.84
C LEU A 85 -22.51 7.42 -0.42
N GLU A 86 -22.80 7.69 0.86
CA GLU A 86 -24.09 8.28 1.34
C GLU A 86 -25.37 7.69 0.68
N VAL A 87 -25.35 6.44 0.19
CA VAL A 87 -26.45 5.89 -0.64
C VAL A 87 -27.37 4.97 0.17
N ASP A 88 -28.60 5.44 0.38
CA ASP A 88 -29.78 4.63 0.73
C ASP A 88 -30.17 3.75 -0.46
N GLY A 89 -29.65 2.53 -0.54
CA GLY A 89 -30.13 1.59 -1.55
C GLY A 89 -29.30 0.33 -1.69
N ILE A 90 -29.99 -0.80 -1.78
CA ILE A 90 -29.43 -2.13 -2.04
C ILE A 90 -28.65 -2.10 -3.37
N LEU A 91 -27.33 -1.90 -3.27
CA LEU A 91 -26.43 -1.94 -4.42
C LEU A 91 -26.39 -3.36 -4.99
N ARG A 92 -26.49 -3.48 -6.32
CA ARG A 92 -26.00 -4.65 -7.06
C ARG A 92 -24.50 -4.43 -7.24
N TRP A 93 -23.70 -5.30 -6.64
CA TRP A 93 -22.26 -5.13 -6.67
C TRP A 93 -21.75 -5.84 -7.90
N ASP A 94 -21.04 -5.11 -8.75
CA ASP A 94 -20.13 -5.72 -9.69
C ASP A 94 -18.69 -5.63 -9.13
N ASN A 95 -17.81 -6.39 -9.75
CA ASN A 95 -16.41 -6.44 -9.35
C ASN A 95 -15.67 -5.11 -9.62
N GLU A 96 -16.31 -4.15 -10.31
CA GLU A 96 -15.72 -2.86 -10.66
C GLU A 96 -15.83 -1.89 -9.49
N ALA A 97 -17.02 -1.75 -8.90
CA ALA A 97 -17.22 -0.90 -7.71
C ALA A 97 -16.37 -1.36 -6.50
N LEU A 98 -16.28 -2.68 -6.27
CA LEU A 98 -15.40 -3.21 -5.22
C LEU A 98 -13.92 -2.89 -5.51
N ARG A 99 -13.53 -2.93 -6.78
CA ARG A 99 -12.16 -2.64 -7.18
C ARG A 99 -11.82 -1.17 -6.94
N GLU A 100 -12.72 -0.25 -7.27
CA GLU A 100 -12.51 1.19 -7.07
C GLU A 100 -12.23 1.50 -5.59
N VAL A 101 -13.09 1.03 -4.69
CA VAL A 101 -12.94 1.27 -3.24
C VAL A 101 -11.64 0.69 -2.69
N LEU A 102 -11.26 -0.51 -3.16
CA LEU A 102 -10.00 -1.12 -2.77
C LEU A 102 -8.79 -0.35 -3.32
N ASP A 103 -8.85 0.18 -4.55
CA ASP A 103 -7.77 0.99 -5.14
C ASP A 103 -7.66 2.39 -4.49
N GLU A 104 -8.74 2.89 -3.87
CA GLU A 104 -8.73 4.14 -3.10
C GLU A 104 -8.10 3.99 -1.71
N GLY A 105 -8.32 2.85 -1.05
CA GLY A 105 -7.80 2.56 0.28
C GLY A 105 -6.43 1.88 0.29
N TYR A 106 -6.10 1.11 -0.75
CA TYR A 106 -4.94 0.22 -0.76
C TYR A 106 -4.12 0.34 -2.05
N ALA A 107 -2.80 0.27 -1.91
CA ALA A 107 -1.88 0.17 -3.04
C ALA A 107 -1.57 -1.29 -3.36
N PHE A 108 -1.90 -1.71 -4.58
CA PHE A 108 -1.54 -3.02 -5.12
C PHE A 108 -0.29 -2.90 -6.01
N ILE A 109 0.83 -3.45 -5.57
CA ILE A 109 2.11 -3.39 -6.27
C ILE A 109 2.47 -4.77 -6.82
N GLN A 110 2.40 -4.91 -8.15
CA GLN A 110 2.85 -6.13 -8.82
C GLN A 110 4.38 -6.21 -8.81
N THR A 111 4.90 -7.28 -8.24
CA THR A 111 6.32 -7.65 -8.24
C THR A 111 6.53 -8.97 -8.99
N PHE A 112 7.78 -9.42 -9.09
CA PHE A 112 8.10 -10.72 -9.68
C PHE A 112 7.68 -11.90 -8.79
N ASP A 113 7.57 -11.68 -7.47
CA ASP A 113 7.17 -12.70 -6.48
C ASP A 113 5.66 -12.69 -6.16
N GLY A 114 4.91 -11.81 -6.81
CA GLY A 114 3.46 -11.69 -6.63
C GLY A 114 2.99 -10.25 -6.45
N CYS A 115 1.77 -10.07 -5.96
CA CYS A 115 1.15 -8.78 -5.72
C CYS A 115 1.19 -8.43 -4.24
N MET A 116 1.89 -7.35 -3.91
CA MET A 116 1.97 -6.79 -2.57
C MET A 116 0.82 -5.80 -2.36
N VAL A 117 0.23 -5.78 -1.17
CA VAL A 117 -0.84 -4.83 -0.80
C VAL A 117 -0.40 -3.99 0.39
N PHE A 118 -0.56 -2.68 0.27
CA PHE A 118 -0.29 -1.73 1.34
C PHE A 118 -1.49 -0.86 1.63
N ASP A 119 -1.77 -0.60 2.91
CA ASP A 119 -2.78 0.39 3.32
C ASP A 119 -2.24 1.81 3.07
N LEU A 120 -3.02 2.66 2.42
CA LEU A 120 -2.66 4.05 2.12
C LEU A 120 -2.88 4.99 3.31
N ALA A 121 -3.72 4.63 4.30
CA ALA A 121 -4.06 5.53 5.39
C ALA A 121 -2.84 6.00 6.21
N PRO A 122 -1.91 5.11 6.62
CA PRO A 122 -0.70 5.54 7.34
C PRO A 122 0.24 6.41 6.50
N ILE A 123 0.27 6.17 5.19
CA ILE A 123 1.10 6.94 4.23
C ILE A 123 0.54 8.35 4.08
N ARG A 124 -0.79 8.48 3.93
CA ARG A 124 -1.49 9.76 3.83
C ARG A 124 -1.35 10.56 5.12
N ALA A 125 -1.52 9.92 6.28
CA ALA A 125 -1.31 10.56 7.58
C ALA A 125 0.12 11.12 7.73
N ALA A 126 1.12 10.40 7.22
CA ALA A 126 2.50 10.87 7.24
C ALA A 126 2.78 12.05 6.30
N LEU A 127 1.93 12.29 5.29
CA LEU A 127 2.05 13.45 4.38
C LEU A 127 1.40 14.72 4.93
N GLU A 128 0.42 14.59 5.83
CA GLU A 128 -0.32 15.72 6.42
C GLU A 128 0.42 16.41 7.59
N HIS A 129 1.41 15.73 8.15
CA HIS A 129 2.32 16.22 9.20
C HIS A 129 3.71 16.49 8.63
#